data_AF-A0A4U5PJ20-F1
#
_entry.id   AF-A0A4U5PJ20-F1
#
_cell.length_a   1.000
_cell.length_b   1.000
_cell.length_c   1.000
_cell.angle_alpha   90.00
_cell.angle_beta   90.00
_cell.angle_gamma   90.00
#
_symmetry.space_group_name_H-M   'P 1'
#
loop_
_entity.id
_entity.type
_entity.pdbx_description
1 polymer ?
#
loop_
_entity_poly.entity_id
_entity_poly.type
_entity_poly.pdbx_seq_one_letter_code
_entity_poly.pdbx_strand_id
1 'polypeptide(L)'
;MTLSELSPTMKTLLFLVLLFASTVLSQCPTNSTLCIGCVDVPTCCPHKNAVCCLSGLRCCPAGYACTADEISCIRRNAEGLEIRIPTM
;
A
#
# COMPACT_ATOMS: atom_id res chain seq x y z
N MET A 1 -20.18 -27.94 2.87
CA MET A 1 -21.14 -26.88 2.46
C MET A 1 -20.88 -26.61 0.99
N THR A 2 -21.48 -27.39 0.09
CA THR A 2 -21.27 -27.24 -1.36
C THR A 2 -22.23 -26.19 -1.90
N LEU A 3 -21.76 -25.36 -2.83
CA LEU A 3 -22.52 -24.26 -3.46
C LEU A 3 -23.83 -24.73 -4.13
N SER A 4 -24.05 -26.04 -4.31
CA SER A 4 -25.24 -26.62 -4.94
C SER A 4 -26.56 -26.34 -4.21
N GLU A 5 -26.54 -26.27 -2.86
CA GLU A 5 -27.73 -26.11 -2.00
C GLU A 5 -28.24 -24.66 -1.89
N LEU A 6 -27.52 -23.70 -2.47
CA LEU A 6 -27.84 -22.28 -2.39
C LEU A 6 -28.93 -21.92 -3.42
N SER A 7 -30.02 -21.27 -2.96
CA SER A 7 -31.10 -20.74 -3.80
C SER A 7 -30.54 -19.97 -5.01
N PRO A 8 -31.15 -20.07 -6.22
CA PRO A 8 -30.64 -19.42 -7.43
C PRO A 8 -30.43 -17.91 -7.26
N THR A 9 -31.25 -17.22 -6.46
CA THR A 9 -31.08 -15.80 -6.13
C THR A 9 -29.82 -15.52 -5.32
N MET A 10 -29.46 -16.42 -4.41
CA MET A 10 -28.31 -16.29 -3.51
C MET A 10 -27.00 -16.60 -4.23
N LYS A 11 -27.00 -17.46 -5.26
CA LYS A 11 -25.86 -17.64 -6.19
C LYS A 11 -25.62 -16.41 -7.04
N THR A 12 -26.67 -15.86 -7.65
CA THR A 12 -26.57 -14.63 -8.46
C THR A 12 -26.08 -13.45 -7.61
N LEU A 13 -26.59 -13.31 -6.39
CA LEU A 13 -26.11 -12.31 -5.45
C LEU A 13 -24.64 -12.54 -5.07
N LEU A 14 -24.22 -13.78 -4.85
CA LEU A 14 -22.82 -14.11 -4.56
C LEU A 14 -21.91 -13.78 -5.74
N PHE A 15 -22.31 -14.08 -6.98
CA PHE A 15 -21.57 -13.70 -8.18
C PHE A 15 -21.47 -12.19 -8.34
N LEU A 16 -22.56 -11.45 -8.12
CA LEU A 16 -22.53 -9.98 -8.12
C LEU A 16 -21.58 -9.46 -7.03
N VAL A 17 -21.69 -9.96 -5.79
CA VAL A 17 -20.80 -9.57 -4.69
C VAL A 17 -19.35 -9.91 -5.01
N LEU A 18 -19.04 -11.04 -5.65
CA LEU A 18 -17.67 -11.38 -6.06
C LEU A 18 -17.15 -10.48 -7.18
N LEU A 19 -18.00 -10.13 -8.15
CA LEU A 19 -17.69 -9.15 -9.20
C LEU A 19 -17.41 -7.75 -8.60
N PHE A 20 -18.22 -7.32 -7.63
CA PHE A 20 -18.04 -6.03 -6.94
C PHE A 20 -16.93 -6.07 -5.88
N ALA A 21 -16.65 -7.20 -5.24
CA ALA A 21 -15.59 -7.34 -4.24
C ALA A 21 -14.20 -7.35 -4.89
N SER A 22 -14.11 -7.85 -6.13
CA SER A 22 -12.87 -7.80 -6.92
C SER A 22 -12.39 -6.38 -7.17
N THR A 23 -13.28 -5.38 -7.14
CA THR A 23 -12.91 -3.95 -7.27
C THR A 23 -12.65 -3.25 -5.93
N VAL A 24 -13.03 -3.87 -4.80
CA VAL A 24 -12.97 -3.26 -3.45
C VAL A 24 -11.85 -3.85 -2.58
N LEU A 25 -11.16 -4.91 -3.02
CA LEU A 25 -10.04 -5.48 -2.27
C LEU A 25 -8.75 -4.68 -2.52
N SER A 26 -8.62 -3.54 -1.83
CA SER A 26 -7.38 -2.84 -1.44
C SER A 26 -6.17 -3.00 -2.37
N GLN A 27 -6.39 -2.86 -3.69
CA GLN A 27 -5.33 -2.99 -4.68
C GLN A 27 -4.87 -1.58 -4.99
N CYS A 28 -3.75 -1.20 -4.37
CA CYS A 28 -3.02 -0.03 -4.80
C CYS A 28 -2.79 -0.13 -6.33
N PRO A 29 -2.80 1.00 -7.07
CA PRO A 29 -2.67 0.99 -8.53
C PRO A 29 -1.40 0.30 -8.98
N THR A 30 -1.35 -0.21 -10.22
CA THR A 30 -0.13 -0.86 -10.75
C THR A 30 1.10 0.05 -10.56
N ASN A 31 2.22 -0.51 -10.08
CA ASN A 31 3.46 0.18 -9.70
C ASN A 31 3.45 0.98 -8.38
N SER A 32 2.58 0.60 -7.44
CA SER A 32 2.57 1.14 -6.08
C SER A 32 3.06 0.13 -5.04
N THR A 33 3.28 0.61 -3.82
CA THR A 33 3.59 -0.23 -2.64
C THR A 33 2.50 -0.03 -1.60
N LEU A 34 1.95 -1.13 -1.07
CA LEU A 34 1.03 -1.09 0.06
C LEU A 34 1.83 -0.97 1.36
N CYS A 35 1.56 0.08 2.13
CA CYS A 35 2.12 0.31 3.46
C CYS A 35 1.05 0.12 4.53
N ILE A 36 1.41 -0.65 5.55
CA ILE A 36 0.65 -0.79 6.79
C ILE A 36 1.65 -0.46 7.89
N GLY A 37 1.49 0.71 8.49
CA GLY A 37 2.31 1.14 9.62
C GLY A 37 1.52 1.11 10.92
N CYS A 38 2.02 1.81 11.94
CA CYS A 38 1.42 1.81 13.27
C CYS A 38 0.02 2.44 13.36
N VAL A 39 -0.41 3.18 12.33
CA VAL A 39 -1.74 3.80 12.29
C VAL A 39 -2.83 2.80 11.84
N ASP A 40 -2.45 1.57 11.47
CA ASP A 40 -3.34 0.52 10.94
C ASP A 40 -4.21 0.98 9.74
N VAL A 41 -3.82 2.08 9.10
CA VAL A 41 -4.45 2.61 7.89
C VAL A 41 -3.62 2.17 6.69
N PRO A 42 -4.13 1.25 5.85
CA PRO A 42 -3.43 0.85 4.64
C PRO A 42 -3.33 2.05 3.68
N THR A 43 -2.10 2.36 3.28
CA THR A 43 -1.80 3.50 2.41
C THR A 43 -1.00 3.05 1.19
N CYS A 44 -1.24 3.68 0.04
CA CYS A 44 -0.61 3.30 -1.21
C CYS A 44 0.48 4.31 -1.59
N CYS A 45 1.73 3.89 -1.62
CA CYS A 45 2.82 4.71 -2.11
C CYS A 45 2.84 4.73 -3.65
N PRO A 46 3.10 5.87 -4.30
CA PRO A 46 3.11 6.02 -5.76
C PRO A 46 4.27 5.30 -6.48
N HIS A 47 5.18 4.67 -5.74
CA HIS A 47 6.32 3.95 -6.30
C HIS A 47 6.35 2.50 -5.85
N LYS A 48 6.79 1.63 -6.76
CA LYS A 48 7.11 0.24 -6.49
C LYS A 48 8.37 0.18 -5.60
N ASN A 49 8.37 -0.73 -4.63
CA ASN A 49 9.46 -0.89 -3.66
C ASN A 49 9.75 0.38 -2.86
N ALA A 50 8.72 1.17 -2.58
CA ALA A 50 8.84 2.30 -1.67
C ALA A 50 9.13 1.79 -0.26
N VAL A 51 9.81 2.62 0.54
CA VAL A 51 10.08 2.36 1.94
C VAL A 51 8.97 3.02 2.76
N CYS A 52 8.22 2.22 3.52
CA CYS A 52 7.19 2.71 4.43
C CYS A 52 7.86 3.39 5.63
N CYS A 53 7.42 4.60 5.98
CA CYS A 53 7.76 5.19 7.27
C CYS A 53 6.97 4.50 8.41
N LEU A 54 7.35 4.75 9.67
CA LEU A 54 6.81 4.03 10.82
C LEU A 54 5.28 4.16 10.96
N SER A 55 4.74 5.36 10.75
CA SER A 55 3.28 5.57 10.73
C SER A 55 2.57 4.80 9.61
N GLY A 56 3.28 4.50 8.52
CA GLY A 56 2.73 3.94 7.29
C GLY A 56 2.06 4.97 6.38
N LEU A 57 1.79 6.18 6.88
CA LEU A 57 1.09 7.26 6.15
C LEU A 57 1.95 7.94 5.10
N ARG A 58 3.27 7.79 5.21
CA ARG A 58 4.27 8.43 4.37
C ARG A 58 5.25 7.41 3.83
N CYS A 59 5.79 7.72 2.66
CA CYS A 59 6.75 6.83 2.02
C CYS A 59 7.99 7.56 1.53
N CYS A 60 9.06 6.79 1.39
CA CYS A 60 10.28 7.19 0.71
C CYS A 60 10.49 6.34 -0.55
N PRO A 61 11.12 6.89 -1.61
CA PRO A 61 11.48 6.10 -2.77
C PRO A 61 12.56 5.06 -2.40
N ALA A 62 12.70 4.04 -3.25
CA ALA A 62 13.66 2.97 -3.04
C ALA A 62 15.09 3.52 -2.78
N GLY A 63 15.74 3.02 -1.74
CA GLY A 63 17.09 3.41 -1.36
C GLY A 63 17.19 4.63 -0.44
N TYR A 64 16.07 5.23 -0.03
CA TYR A 64 16.04 6.24 1.03
C TYR A 64 15.51 5.67 2.34
N ALA A 65 15.86 6.30 3.46
CA ALA A 65 15.33 6.02 4.79
C ALA A 65 14.52 7.22 5.31
N CYS A 66 13.45 6.97 6.07
CA CYS A 66 12.67 8.04 6.69
C CYS A 66 13.44 8.67 7.86
N THR A 67 13.28 9.98 8.05
CA THR A 67 13.69 10.66 9.28
C THR A 67 12.74 10.33 10.42
N ALA A 68 13.16 10.59 11.66
CA ALA A 68 12.36 10.29 12.86
C ALA A 68 11.03 11.06 12.90
N ASP A 69 11.01 12.27 12.33
CA ASP A 69 9.82 13.10 12.15
C ASP A 69 8.95 12.66 10.95
N GLU A 70 9.43 11.72 10.13
CA GLU A 70 8.80 11.22 8.91
C GLU A 70 8.49 12.29 7.85
N ILE A 71 9.05 13.50 7.90
CA ILE A 71 8.78 14.55 6.89
C ILE A 71 9.79 14.45 5.73
N SER A 72 10.92 13.77 5.97
CA SER A 72 12.02 13.68 5.00
C SER A 72 12.52 12.26 4.81
N CYS A 73 13.10 12.06 3.64
CA CYS A 73 13.80 10.88 3.21
C CYS A 73 15.29 11.22 3.06
N ILE A 74 16.16 10.41 3.62
CA ILE A 74 17.61 10.59 3.58
C ILE A 74 18.32 9.39 2.94
N ARG A 75 19.39 9.66 2.19
CA ARG A 75 20.31 8.65 1.64
C ARG A 75 21.71 9.24 1.55
N ARG A 76 22.76 8.43 1.69
CA ARG A 76 24.14 8.84 1.37
C ARG A 76 24.51 8.47 -0.06
N ASN A 77 25.17 9.37 -0.79
CA ASN A 77 25.77 9.04 -2.09
C ASN A 77 27.12 8.32 -1.92
N ALA A 78 27.78 7.99 -3.03
CA ALA A 78 29.09 7.33 -3.01
C ALA A 78 30.21 8.19 -2.38
N GLU A 79 30.03 9.51 -2.31
CA GLU A 79 30.96 10.47 -1.72
C GLU A 79 30.66 10.74 -0.24
N GLY A 80 29.67 10.04 0.34
CA GLY A 80 29.26 10.22 1.73
C GLY A 80 28.36 11.43 2.00
N LEU A 81 27.94 12.16 0.96
CA LEU A 81 27.02 13.29 1.08
C LEU A 81 25.60 12.81 1.38
N GLU A 82 24.96 13.41 2.38
CA GLU A 82 23.55 13.17 2.69
C GLU A 82 22.64 13.93 1.73
N ILE A 83 21.86 13.17 0.95
CA ILE A 83 20.80 13.68 0.09
C ILE A 83 19.49 13.59 0.87
N ARG A 84 18.79 14.72 0.98
CA ARG A 84 17.49 14.85 1.65
C ARG A 84 16.41 15.28 0.67
N ILE A 85 15.29 14.57 0.66
CA ILE A 85 14.08 14.89 -0.12
C ILE A 85 12.84 14.77 0.77
N PRO A 86 11.70 15.40 0.44
CA PRO A 86 10.47 15.20 1.20
C PRO A 86 9.92 13.79 1.02
N THR A 87 9.20 13.30 2.03
CA THR A 87 8.32 12.12 1.91
C THR A 87 7.15 12.40 0.96
N MET A 88 6.60 11.31 0.40
CA MET A 88 5.34 11.31 -0.35
C MET A 88 4.15 10.93 0.54
#